data_AF-B0JMS3-F1
#
_entry.id   AF-B0JMS3-F1
#
_cell.length_a   1.000
_cell.length_b   1.000
_cell.length_c   1.000
_cell.angle_alpha   90.00
_cell.angle_beta   90.00
_cell.angle_gamma   90.00
#
_symmetry.space_group_name_H-M   'P 1'
#
loop_
_entity.id
_entity.type
_entity.pdbx_description
1 polymer ?
#
loop_
_entity_poly.entity_id
_entity_poly.type
_entity_poly.pdbx_seq_one_letter_code
_entity_poly.pdbx_strand_id
1 'polypeptide(L)'
;MSSACSSYCPILAETVHYAKVQSLYFLKMGEVETVRHLAVLMGRGERTIHRWLSFYKKGGIERLLSEGNPPGRPKKISVEEVALLQNELKDPVGFTSYKEIYFWLSVVREISVSYTTVYRLVREELGSSIKREHLTFALSIYA
;
A
#
# COMPACT_ATOMS: atom_id res chain seq x y z
N MET A 1 9.75 0.66 -20.67
CA MET A 1 10.12 0.44 -19.25
C MET A 1 10.24 1.79 -18.57
N SER A 2 9.26 2.19 -17.76
CA SER A 2 9.43 3.37 -16.90
C SER A 2 8.64 3.11 -15.63
N SER A 3 9.38 2.75 -14.60
CA SER A 3 8.93 2.48 -13.24
C SER A 3 9.69 3.42 -12.32
N ALA A 4 8.97 3.98 -11.35
CA ALA A 4 9.42 4.84 -10.26
C ALA A 4 9.47 6.35 -10.56
N CYS A 5 8.35 7.03 -10.28
CA CYS A 5 8.37 8.19 -9.38
C CYS A 5 6.95 8.35 -8.81
N SER A 6 6.67 7.66 -7.70
CA SER A 6 5.38 7.70 -6.99
C SER A 6 5.62 8.00 -5.51
N SER A 7 6.34 9.09 -5.25
CA SER A 7 6.54 9.61 -3.91
C SER A 7 6.71 11.12 -4.01
N TYR A 8 5.66 11.84 -3.60
CA TYR A 8 5.58 13.29 -3.36
C TYR A 8 5.47 14.23 -4.57
N CYS A 9 4.22 14.54 -4.94
CA CYS A 9 3.88 15.89 -5.41
C CYS A 9 2.39 16.17 -5.09
N PRO A 10 2.07 16.79 -3.93
CA PRO A 10 0.70 17.22 -3.61
C PRO A 10 0.12 18.15 -4.69
N ILE A 11 0.99 18.93 -5.34
CA ILE A 11 0.64 19.87 -6.42
C ILE A 11 0.10 19.13 -7.65
N LEU A 12 0.50 17.89 -7.93
CA LEU A 12 -0.03 17.10 -9.05
C LEU A 12 -1.38 16.42 -8.73
N ALA A 13 -1.68 16.13 -7.46
CA ALA A 13 -2.96 15.51 -7.08
C ALA A 13 -4.14 16.47 -7.31
N GLU A 14 -3.98 17.74 -6.90
CA GLU A 14 -4.98 18.79 -7.13
C GLU A 14 -5.29 18.97 -8.63
N THR A 15 -4.28 18.86 -9.50
CA THR A 15 -4.48 18.99 -10.96
C THR A 15 -5.33 17.87 -11.57
N VAL A 16 -5.27 16.66 -11.02
CA VAL A 16 -6.03 15.52 -11.55
C VAL A 16 -7.49 15.59 -11.12
N HIS A 17 -7.76 16.00 -9.88
CA HIS A 17 -9.14 16.23 -9.41
C HIS A 17 -9.80 17.35 -10.19
N TYR A 18 -9.10 18.47 -10.37
CA TYR A 18 -9.57 19.56 -11.22
C TYR A 18 -9.87 19.08 -12.64
N ALA A 19 -8.94 18.36 -13.29
CA ALA A 19 -9.14 17.84 -14.64
C ALA A 19 -10.32 16.87 -14.75
N LYS A 20 -10.58 16.05 -13.73
CA LYS A 20 -11.75 15.17 -13.67
C LYS A 20 -13.04 15.98 -13.64
N VAL A 21 -13.14 17.00 -12.79
CA VAL A 21 -14.32 17.88 -12.72
C VAL A 21 -14.49 18.67 -14.02
N GLN A 22 -13.40 19.22 -14.56
CA GLN A 22 -13.38 19.95 -15.81
C GLN A 22 -13.89 19.09 -16.98
N SER A 23 -13.56 17.80 -17.00
CA SER A 23 -14.07 16.86 -18.01
C SER A 23 -15.60 16.74 -17.99
N LEU A 24 -16.20 16.73 -16.80
CA LEU A 24 -17.66 16.71 -16.64
C LEU A 24 -18.28 18.05 -17.02
N TYR A 25 -17.61 19.16 -16.71
CA TYR A 25 -18.07 20.49 -17.07
C TYR A 25 -18.18 20.66 -18.59
N PHE A 26 -17.15 20.27 -19.35
CA PHE A 26 -17.20 20.33 -20.82
C PHE A 26 -18.32 19.47 -21.42
N LEU A 27 -18.56 18.29 -20.86
CA LEU A 27 -19.68 17.43 -21.27
C LEU A 27 -21.04 18.07 -20.93
N LYS A 28 -21.15 18.77 -19.79
CA LYS A 28 -22.38 19.42 -19.35
C LYS A 28 -22.73 20.64 -20.21
N MET A 29 -21.71 21.37 -20.67
CA MET A 29 -21.88 22.54 -21.55
C MET A 29 -22.23 22.18 -22.99
N GLY A 30 -22.07 20.92 -23.41
CA GLY A 30 -22.35 20.48 -24.78
C GLY A 30 -21.28 20.88 -25.81
N GLU A 31 -20.19 21.51 -25.36
CA GLU A 31 -19.03 21.92 -26.19
C GLU A 31 -18.29 20.72 -26.83
N VAL A 32 -18.54 19.51 -26.32
CA VAL A 32 -17.83 18.31 -26.73
C VAL A 32 -18.80 17.16 -26.97
N GLU A 33 -18.99 16.81 -28.24
CA GLU A 33 -19.88 15.71 -28.66
C GLU A 33 -19.24 14.32 -28.48
N THR A 34 -17.91 14.23 -28.47
CA THR A 34 -17.20 12.94 -28.44
C THR A 34 -16.08 12.89 -27.40
N VAL A 35 -15.88 11.71 -26.81
CA VAL A 35 -14.79 11.46 -25.84
C VAL A 35 -13.41 11.71 -26.46
N ARG A 36 -13.27 11.46 -27.76
CA ARG A 36 -12.03 11.72 -28.51
C ARG A 36 -11.72 13.22 -28.58
N HIS A 37 -12.72 14.06 -28.86
CA HIS A 37 -12.54 15.51 -28.84
C HIS A 37 -12.17 16.01 -27.43
N LEU A 38 -12.81 15.46 -26.39
CA LEU A 38 -12.49 15.77 -25.00
C LEU A 38 -11.04 15.41 -24.63
N ALA A 39 -10.55 14.28 -25.14
CA ALA A 39 -9.18 13.81 -24.95
C ALA A 39 -8.14 14.78 -25.51
N VAL A 40 -8.37 15.27 -26.72
CA VAL A 40 -7.50 16.25 -27.37
C VAL A 40 -7.54 17.59 -26.61
N LEU A 41 -8.74 18.08 -26.28
CA LEU A 41 -8.93 19.37 -25.58
C LEU A 41 -8.23 19.40 -24.22
N MET A 42 -8.28 18.30 -23.46
CA MET A 42 -7.65 18.22 -22.14
C MET A 42 -6.19 17.72 -22.18
N GLY A 43 -5.65 17.34 -23.34
CA GLY A 43 -4.31 16.75 -23.45
C GLY A 43 -4.16 15.42 -22.69
N ARG A 44 -5.22 14.61 -22.61
CA ARG A 44 -5.25 13.34 -21.86
C ARG A 44 -5.55 12.18 -22.82
N GLY A 45 -5.02 10.99 -22.54
CA GLY A 45 -5.36 9.80 -23.31
C GLY A 45 -6.84 9.42 -23.20
N GLU A 46 -7.46 9.00 -24.30
CA GLU A 46 -8.89 8.65 -24.37
C GLU A 46 -9.29 7.59 -23.33
N ARG A 47 -8.41 6.60 -23.12
CA ARG A 47 -8.61 5.51 -22.14
C ARG A 47 -8.75 6.04 -20.70
N THR A 48 -8.06 7.12 -20.37
CA THR A 48 -8.14 7.77 -19.06
C THR A 48 -9.50 8.44 -18.86
N ILE A 49 -10.00 9.12 -19.89
CA ILE A 49 -11.31 9.78 -19.85
C ILE A 49 -12.43 8.73 -19.76
N HIS A 50 -12.39 7.69 -20.59
CA HIS A 50 -13.34 6.57 -20.47
C HIS A 50 -13.35 5.96 -19.06
N ARG A 51 -12.17 5.79 -18.46
CA ARG A 51 -12.05 5.30 -17.08
C ARG A 51 -12.70 6.26 -16.08
N TRP A 52 -12.46 7.56 -16.19
CA TRP A 52 -13.08 8.59 -15.33
C TRP A 52 -14.60 8.58 -15.47
N LEU A 53 -15.12 8.58 -16.70
CA LEU A 53 -16.57 8.53 -16.95
C LEU A 53 -17.20 7.23 -16.42
N SER A 54 -16.49 6.10 -16.50
CA SER A 54 -16.95 4.84 -15.90
C SER A 54 -17.04 4.92 -14.38
N PHE A 55 -16.06 5.54 -13.70
CA PHE A 55 -16.12 5.74 -12.25
C PHE A 55 -17.26 6.67 -11.84
N TYR A 56 -17.44 7.77 -12.58
CA TYR A 56 -18.55 8.69 -12.35
C TYR A 56 -19.91 8.00 -12.51
N LYS A 57 -20.11 7.21 -13.58
CA LYS A 57 -21.35 6.44 -13.77
C LYS A 57 -21.62 5.43 -12.66
N LYS A 58 -20.59 4.90 -12.01
CA LYS A 58 -20.71 3.87 -10.95
C LYS A 58 -20.93 4.43 -9.54
N GLY A 59 -20.63 5.69 -9.29
CA GLY A 59 -20.69 6.22 -7.92
C GLY A 59 -20.59 7.74 -7.83
N GLY A 60 -20.98 8.44 -8.89
CA GLY A 60 -21.05 9.90 -8.94
C GLY A 60 -19.70 10.58 -8.76
N ILE A 61 -19.76 11.80 -8.23
CA ILE A 61 -18.60 12.67 -8.05
C ILE A 61 -17.65 12.13 -6.99
N GLU A 62 -18.17 11.53 -5.91
CA GLU A 62 -17.38 10.95 -4.82
C GLU A 62 -16.46 9.84 -5.34
N ARG A 63 -17.01 8.94 -6.17
CA ARG A 63 -16.21 7.85 -6.76
C ARG A 63 -15.27 8.32 -7.86
N LEU A 64 -15.59 9.40 -8.55
CA LEU A 64 -14.69 10.01 -9.52
C LEU A 64 -13.47 10.65 -8.83
N LEU A 65 -13.71 11.34 -7.72
CA LEU A 65 -12.70 12.04 -6.94
C LEU A 65 -12.03 11.16 -5.89
N SER A 66 -12.41 9.89 -5.72
CA SER A 66 -11.69 9.04 -4.79
C SER A 66 -10.27 8.73 -5.28
N GLU A 67 -9.32 8.81 -4.36
CA GLU A 67 -7.97 8.30 -4.56
C GLU A 67 -8.01 6.78 -4.48
N GLY A 68 -8.44 6.15 -5.57
CA GLY A 68 -8.35 4.71 -5.70
C GLY A 68 -6.89 4.30 -5.79
N ASN A 69 -6.26 3.99 -4.66
CA ASN A 69 -5.00 3.26 -4.66
C ASN A 69 -5.26 1.95 -5.42
N PRO A 70 -4.64 1.72 -6.59
CA PRO A 70 -4.77 0.43 -7.23
C PRO A 70 -4.30 -0.60 -6.21
N PRO A 71 -5.08 -1.68 -5.96
CA PRO A 71 -4.65 -2.70 -5.04
C PRO A 71 -3.30 -3.20 -5.54
N GLY A 72 -2.25 -2.94 -4.76
CA GLY A 72 -0.92 -3.44 -5.05
C GLY A 72 -0.95 -4.96 -5.06
N ARG A 73 0.21 -5.59 -5.33
CA ARG A 73 0.33 -7.03 -5.14
C ARG A 73 -0.14 -7.39 -3.72
N PRO A 74 -1.08 -8.33 -3.55
CA PRO A 74 -1.55 -8.71 -2.23
C PRO A 74 -0.36 -9.16 -1.38
N LYS A 75 -0.36 -8.76 -0.11
CA LYS A 75 0.68 -9.16 0.84
C LYS A 75 0.66 -10.69 0.96
N LYS A 76 1.84 -11.29 1.05
CA LYS A 76 1.99 -12.74 1.27
C LYS A 76 1.51 -13.19 2.65
N ILE A 77 1.53 -12.28 3.61
CA ILE A 77 1.13 -12.53 5.00
C ILE A 77 -0.29 -11.99 5.13
N SER A 78 -1.20 -12.84 5.60
CA SER A 78 -2.60 -12.47 5.80
C SER A 78 -2.76 -11.53 6.99
N VAL A 79 -3.88 -10.80 7.03
CA VAL A 79 -4.19 -9.89 8.15
C VAL A 79 -4.30 -10.66 9.47
N GLU A 80 -4.82 -11.88 9.42
CA GLU A 80 -4.95 -12.77 10.59
C GLU A 80 -3.59 -13.15 11.18
N GLU A 81 -2.63 -13.50 10.33
CA GLU A 81 -1.27 -13.85 10.75
C GLU A 81 -0.52 -12.67 11.37
N VAL A 82 -0.74 -11.46 10.84
CA VAL A 82 -0.19 -10.23 11.42
C VAL A 82 -0.77 -9.97 12.81
N ALA A 83 -2.08 -10.17 13.00
CA ALA A 83 -2.72 -10.00 14.29
C ALA A 83 -2.23 -11.03 15.33
N LEU A 84 -2.04 -12.29 14.93
CA LEU A 84 -1.45 -13.33 15.78
C LEU A 84 -0.02 -12.97 16.17
N LEU A 85 0.82 -12.60 15.20
CA LEU A 85 2.19 -12.15 15.46
C LEU A 85 2.22 -10.96 16.42
N GLN A 86 1.28 -10.02 16.29
CA GLN A 86 1.17 -8.88 17.19
C GLN A 86 0.81 -9.28 18.62
N ASN A 87 0.01 -10.33 18.80
CA ASN A 87 -0.33 -10.85 20.12
C ASN A 87 0.87 -11.56 20.77
N GLU A 88 1.58 -12.40 20.02
CA GLU A 88 2.80 -13.07 20.48
C GLU A 88 3.90 -12.06 20.87
N LEU A 89 4.01 -10.94 20.14
CA LEU A 89 4.96 -9.86 20.46
C LEU A 89 4.61 -9.07 21.74
N LYS A 90 3.36 -9.16 22.24
CA LYS A 90 2.96 -8.52 23.49
C LYS A 90 3.31 -9.36 24.72
N ASP A 91 3.54 -10.67 24.56
CA ASP A 91 3.89 -11.56 25.65
C ASP A 91 5.23 -11.15 26.31
N PRO A 92 5.35 -11.16 27.64
CA PRO A 92 6.62 -10.93 28.34
C PRO A 92 7.77 -11.87 27.92
N VAL A 93 7.49 -13.09 27.47
CA VAL A 93 8.50 -14.11 27.06
C VAL A 93 8.74 -14.13 25.54
N GLY A 94 8.21 -13.14 24.81
CA GLY A 94 8.16 -13.15 23.34
C GLY A 94 9.52 -13.20 22.61
N PHE A 95 9.47 -13.05 21.28
CA PHE A 95 10.64 -13.24 20.40
C PHE A 95 11.86 -12.38 20.77
N THR A 96 13.03 -13.02 20.84
CA THR A 96 14.31 -12.36 21.14
C THR A 96 15.01 -11.82 19.89
N SER A 97 14.65 -12.33 18.70
CA SER A 97 15.28 -11.97 17.43
C SER A 97 14.32 -12.04 16.24
N TYR A 98 14.58 -11.20 15.23
CA TYR A 98 13.91 -11.26 13.92
C TYR A 98 14.05 -12.63 13.26
N LYS A 99 15.13 -13.36 13.56
CA LYS A 99 15.35 -14.72 13.02
C LYS A 99 14.36 -15.73 13.60
N GLU A 100 13.98 -15.61 14.87
CA GLU A 100 12.96 -16.47 15.49
C GLU A 100 11.58 -16.21 14.90
N ILE A 101 11.23 -14.94 14.66
CA ILE A 101 9.99 -14.56 13.98
C ILE A 101 9.95 -15.15 12.57
N TYR A 102 11.07 -15.07 11.85
CA TYR A 102 11.20 -15.68 10.52
C TYR A 102 11.00 -17.20 10.55
N PHE A 103 11.62 -17.90 11.51
CA PHE A 103 11.42 -19.34 11.67
C PHE A 103 10.00 -19.70 12.08
N TRP A 104 9.39 -18.96 13.00
CA TRP A 104 8.02 -19.19 13.41
C TRP A 104 7.03 -19.04 12.23
N LEU A 105 7.19 -17.98 11.43
CA LEU A 105 6.39 -17.79 10.21
C LEU A 105 6.64 -18.89 9.15
N SER A 106 7.88 -19.35 9.01
CA SER A 106 8.24 -20.32 7.96
C SER A 106 7.93 -21.76 8.34
N VAL A 107 8.09 -22.13 9.62
CA VAL A 107 8.02 -23.51 10.12
C VAL A 107 6.69 -23.80 10.79
N VAL A 108 6.20 -22.89 11.66
CA VAL A 108 4.96 -23.12 12.41
C VAL A 108 3.75 -22.73 11.58
N ARG A 109 3.87 -21.68 10.76
CA ARG A 109 2.79 -21.17 9.92
C ARG A 109 2.90 -21.61 8.45
N GLU A 110 4.01 -22.25 8.07
CA GLU A 110 4.29 -22.72 6.69
C GLU A 110 4.23 -21.61 5.62
N ILE A 111 4.47 -20.35 6.01
CA ILE A 111 4.40 -19.20 5.09
C ILE A 111 5.79 -18.94 4.52
N SER A 112 5.95 -19.11 3.21
CA SER A 112 7.20 -18.77 2.50
C SER A 112 7.37 -17.25 2.33
N VAL A 113 7.85 -16.59 3.39
CA VAL A 113 8.24 -15.17 3.43
C VAL A 113 9.75 -15.01 3.31
N SER A 114 10.22 -13.85 2.83
CA SER A 114 11.64 -13.51 2.92
C SER A 114 11.94 -12.84 4.25
N TYR A 115 13.17 -12.99 4.74
CA TYR A 115 13.64 -12.30 5.95
C TYR A 115 13.42 -10.77 5.88
N THR A 116 13.61 -10.17 4.71
CA THR A 116 13.38 -8.74 4.47
C THR A 116 11.91 -8.33 4.63
N THR A 117 10.96 -9.19 4.23
CA THR A 117 9.53 -8.96 4.44
C THR A 117 9.19 -8.99 5.93
N VAL A 118 9.74 -9.96 6.68
CA VAL A 118 9.55 -10.05 8.13
C VAL A 118 10.11 -8.82 8.84
N TYR A 119 11.32 -8.39 8.47
CA TYR A 119 11.95 -7.20 9.04
C TYR A 119 11.10 -5.95 8.82
N ARG A 120 10.63 -5.71 7.58
CA ARG A 120 9.76 -4.57 7.27
C ARG A 120 8.44 -4.65 8.02
N LEU A 121 7.79 -5.81 8.03
CA LEU A 121 6.53 -6.01 8.75
C LEU A 121 6.66 -5.63 10.23
N VAL A 122 7.66 -6.19 10.91
CA VAL A 122 7.83 -5.97 12.36
C VAL A 122 8.23 -4.54 12.67
N ARG A 123 9.13 -3.93 11.87
CA ARG A 123 9.64 -2.59 12.12
C ARG A 123 8.68 -1.47 11.70
N GLU A 124 8.10 -1.59 10.51
CA GLU A 124 7.30 -0.52 9.88
C GLU A 124 5.81 -0.62 10.24
N GLU A 125 5.25 -1.84 10.30
CA GLU A 125 3.81 -2.03 10.52
C GLU A 125 3.46 -2.29 11.98
N LEU A 126 4.26 -3.11 12.69
CA LEU A 126 3.98 -3.50 14.07
C LEU A 126 4.64 -2.57 15.10
N GLY A 127 5.64 -1.77 14.70
CA GLY A 127 6.29 -0.77 15.55
C GLY A 127 6.91 -1.31 16.85
N SER A 128 7.01 -2.63 17.01
CA SER A 128 7.40 -3.28 18.25
C SER A 128 8.92 -3.35 18.37
N SER A 129 9.49 -2.78 19.42
CA SER A 129 10.87 -3.02 19.79
C SER A 129 11.01 -4.47 20.28
N ILE A 130 11.74 -5.30 19.55
CA ILE A 130 12.21 -6.59 20.05
C ILE A 130 12.88 -6.33 21.41
N LYS A 131 12.43 -7.05 22.44
CA LYS A 131 13.01 -6.94 23.77
C LYS A 131 14.39 -7.58 23.70
N ARG A 132 15.42 -6.73 23.62
CA ARG A 132 16.80 -7.17 23.78
C ARG A 132 17.01 -7.52 25.24
N GLU A 133 16.88 -8.79 25.58
CA GLU A 133 17.59 -9.29 26.75
C GLU A 133 19.08 -9.17 26.43
N HIS A 134 19.74 -8.17 27.03
CA HIS A 134 21.19 -8.10 27.08
C HIS A 134 21.69 -9.21 28.02
N LEU A 135 21.61 -10.47 27.59
CA LEU A 135 22.29 -11.56 28.30
C LEU A 135 23.75 -11.56 27.86
N THR A 136 24.58 -10.94 28.68
CA THR A 136 26.03 -11.14 28.73
C THR A 136 26.35 -12.63 28.84
N PHE A 137 26.53 -13.26 27.69
CA PHE A 137 26.84 -14.68 27.51
C PHE A 137 28.33 -14.98 27.77
N ALA A 138 28.92 -14.43 28.85
CA ALA A 138 30.38 -14.44 29.03
C ALA A 138 30.95 -15.21 30.23
N LEU A 139 30.21 -15.68 31.23
CA LEU A 139 30.84 -16.35 32.39
C LEU A 139 29.98 -17.46 33.03
N SER A 140 29.77 -18.59 32.34
CA SER A 140 29.40 -19.84 33.05
C SER A 140 29.79 -21.16 32.35
N ILE A 141 30.52 -21.12 31.24
CA ILE A 141 31.05 -22.34 30.61
C ILE A 141 32.59 -22.43 30.70
N TYR A 142 33.26 -21.36 31.19
CA TYR A 142 34.69 -21.38 31.51
C TYR A 142 34.97 -20.58 32.79
N ALA A 143 34.61 -21.13 33.96
CA ALA A 143 35.26 -20.90 35.26
C ALA A 143 34.67 -21.85 36.30
#